data_AF-Q9L532-F1
#
_entry.id   AF-Q9L532-F1
#
_cell.length_a   1.000
_cell.length_b   1.000
_cell.length_c   1.000
_cell.angle_alpha   90.00
_cell.angle_beta   90.00
_cell.angle_gamma   90.00
#
_symmetry.space_group_name_H-M   'P 1'
#
loop_
_entity.id
_entity.type
_entity.pdbx_description
1 polymer ?
#
loop_
_entity_poly.entity_id
_entity_poly.type
_entity_poly.pdbx_seq_one_letter_code
_entity_poly.pdbx_strand_id
1 'polypeptide(L)'
;MIVLTGLMRPMIEAPGKAVIGDNLPDEKDRELALNVRYFLLNLGGAIGPLIGITLALAHPQVLFIVTGIAYFLFGLWLLATLERKGRFQQPDRSLLPNFSATLRVISKDNVFVKMMLANFLMMFVYGQVESSLPQVIVRSGIADAAQLVAGLVLVNTMTIILFQFPTLKLLESVPLFTRTRLGMALMGLAQVGFMFTPEAFPLGWYLACFVLSMGEVIAFPTLNVQIDRLAPAHLRGSYFGAAALYSLGFAIAPLAGGMMIEYLNAQWLYGLCFVLCLAMMGLYYLAQREQEMGEKERLSRATEC
;
A
#
# COMPACT_ATOMS: atom_id res chain seq x y z
N MET A 1 -21.61 1.33 13.50
CA MET A 1 -21.46 1.31 12.03
C MET A 1 -20.01 1.51 11.60
N ILE A 2 -19.32 2.61 11.97
CA ILE A 2 -17.91 2.87 11.57
C ILE A 2 -16.94 1.75 11.99
N VAL A 3 -17.10 1.18 13.18
CA VAL A 3 -16.26 0.05 13.64
C VAL A 3 -16.50 -1.21 12.78
N LEU A 4 -17.74 -1.49 12.38
CA LEU A 4 -18.06 -2.64 11.55
C LEU A 4 -17.49 -2.49 10.13
N THR A 5 -17.58 -1.29 9.55
CA THR A 5 -16.98 -1.01 8.24
C THR A 5 -15.45 -1.09 8.29
N GLY A 6 -14.84 -0.66 9.40
CA GLY A 6 -13.40 -0.80 9.62
C GLY A 6 -12.92 -2.26 9.73
N LEU A 7 -13.73 -3.13 10.34
CA LEU A 7 -13.42 -4.56 10.48
C LEU A 7 -13.55 -5.34 9.16
N MET A 8 -14.46 -4.94 8.26
CA MET A 8 -14.73 -5.67 7.03
C MET A 8 -13.57 -5.62 6.01
N ARG A 9 -12.88 -4.48 5.91
CA ARG A 9 -11.83 -4.29 4.90
C ARG A 9 -10.66 -5.28 5.05
N PRO A 10 -10.04 -5.46 6.24
CA PRO A 10 -9.01 -6.47 6.44
C PRO A 10 -9.47 -7.90 6.16
N MET A 11 -10.74 -8.22 6.46
CA MET A 11 -11.32 -9.56 6.24
C MET A 11 -11.45 -9.94 4.76
N ILE A 12 -11.42 -8.95 3.86
CA ILE A 12 -11.51 -9.17 2.40
C ILE A 12 -10.14 -8.99 1.75
N GLU A 13 -9.39 -7.95 2.13
CA GLU A 13 -8.17 -7.59 1.43
C GLU A 13 -7.04 -8.61 1.58
N ALA A 14 -6.72 -9.05 2.81
CA ALA A 14 -5.63 -9.98 3.04
C ALA A 14 -5.94 -11.38 2.48
N PRO A 15 -7.12 -11.98 2.74
CA PRO A 15 -7.49 -13.25 2.12
C PRO A 15 -7.57 -13.16 0.60
N GLY A 16 -8.08 -12.04 0.05
CA GLY A 16 -8.15 -11.85 -1.40
C GLY A 16 -6.78 -11.89 -2.08
N LYS A 17 -5.75 -11.28 -1.48
CA LYS A 17 -4.37 -11.37 -1.99
C LYS A 17 -3.81 -12.79 -1.91
N ALA A 18 -4.07 -13.50 -0.81
CA ALA A 18 -3.64 -14.90 -0.67
C ALA A 18 -4.32 -15.81 -1.71
N VAL A 19 -5.62 -15.64 -1.95
CA VAL A 19 -6.37 -16.39 -2.97
C VAL A 19 -5.79 -16.16 -4.37
N ILE A 20 -5.38 -14.95 -4.72
CA ILE A 20 -4.68 -14.66 -5.98
C ILE A 20 -3.38 -15.49 -6.06
N GLY A 21 -2.56 -15.47 -5.01
CA GLY A 21 -1.31 -16.24 -4.95
C GLY A 21 -1.52 -17.75 -5.04
N ASP A 22 -2.58 -18.27 -4.41
CA ASP A 22 -2.86 -19.71 -4.36
C ASP A 22 -3.43 -20.27 -5.66
N ASN A 23 -4.11 -19.44 -6.46
CA ASN A 23 -4.79 -19.89 -7.68
C ASN A 23 -3.98 -19.64 -8.96
N LEU A 24 -2.95 -18.79 -8.92
CA LEU A 24 -2.07 -18.55 -10.07
C LEU A 24 -0.76 -19.31 -9.87
N PRO A 25 -0.35 -20.23 -10.75
CA PRO A 25 0.88 -20.99 -10.58
C PRO A 25 2.12 -20.16 -10.92
N ASP A 26 2.04 -19.30 -11.93
CA ASP A 26 3.16 -18.51 -12.46
C ASP A 26 3.38 -17.22 -11.67
N GLU A 27 4.64 -16.88 -11.40
CA GLU A 27 5.00 -15.68 -10.62
C GLU A 27 4.69 -14.38 -11.36
N LYS A 28 4.83 -14.34 -12.68
CA LYS A 28 4.53 -13.15 -13.49
C LYS A 28 3.02 -12.90 -13.54
N ASP A 29 2.22 -13.97 -13.63
CA ASP A 29 0.76 -13.86 -13.56
C ASP A 29 0.30 -13.35 -12.19
N ARG A 30 0.88 -13.85 -11.09
CA ARG A 30 0.62 -13.33 -9.73
C ARG A 30 0.98 -11.85 -9.62
N GLU A 31 2.15 -11.48 -10.11
CA GLU A 31 2.63 -10.10 -10.11
C GLU A 31 1.69 -9.18 -10.90
N LEU A 32 1.29 -9.59 -12.10
CA LEU A 32 0.32 -8.87 -12.91
C LEU A 32 -1.03 -8.74 -12.20
N ALA A 33 -1.56 -9.82 -11.61
CA ALA A 33 -2.83 -9.81 -10.89
C ALA A 33 -2.82 -8.86 -9.68
N LEU A 34 -1.72 -8.83 -8.92
CA LEU A 34 -1.56 -7.90 -7.80
C LEU A 34 -1.45 -6.44 -8.26
N ASN A 35 -0.80 -6.18 -9.39
CA ASN A 35 -0.77 -4.85 -10.03
C ASN A 35 -2.15 -4.43 -10.54
N VAL A 36 -2.88 -5.31 -11.23
CA VAL A 36 -4.25 -5.06 -11.70
C VAL A 36 -5.18 -4.78 -10.53
N ARG A 37 -5.06 -5.53 -9.43
CA ARG A 37 -5.82 -5.27 -8.21
C ARG A 37 -5.54 -3.88 -7.65
N TYR A 38 -4.27 -3.46 -7.59
CA TYR A 38 -3.89 -2.12 -7.13
C TYR A 38 -4.45 -1.02 -8.03
N PHE A 39 -4.35 -1.21 -9.34
CA PHE A 39 -4.94 -0.32 -10.34
C PHE A 39 -6.44 -0.15 -10.15
N LEU A 40 -7.18 -1.26 -10.02
CA LEU A 40 -8.63 -1.25 -9.85
C LEU A 40 -9.06 -0.59 -8.53
N LEU A 41 -8.29 -0.76 -7.46
CA LEU A 41 -8.54 -0.08 -6.18
C LEU A 41 -8.41 1.44 -6.33
N ASN A 42 -7.38 1.93 -7.01
CA ASN A 42 -7.19 3.36 -7.24
C ASN A 42 -8.22 3.93 -8.21
N LEU A 43 -8.55 3.20 -9.28
CA LEU A 43 -9.61 3.59 -10.21
C LEU A 43 -10.96 3.70 -9.48
N GLY A 44 -11.29 2.73 -8.63
CA GLY A 44 -12.48 2.76 -7.78
C GLY A 44 -12.44 3.91 -6.75
N GLY A 45 -11.27 4.16 -6.16
CA GLY A 45 -11.04 5.27 -5.23
C GLY A 45 -11.16 6.66 -5.88
N ALA A 46 -10.96 6.77 -7.18
CA ALA A 46 -11.15 8.00 -7.95
C ALA A 46 -12.60 8.21 -8.41
N ILE A 47 -13.20 7.16 -8.99
CA ILE A 47 -14.58 7.23 -9.52
C ILE A 47 -15.60 7.27 -8.38
N GLY A 48 -15.34 6.55 -7.29
CA GLY A 48 -16.22 6.42 -6.13
C GLY A 48 -16.64 7.77 -5.53
N PRO A 49 -15.70 8.65 -5.13
CA PRO A 49 -16.02 9.97 -4.59
C PRO A 49 -16.77 10.87 -5.57
N LEU A 50 -16.50 10.80 -6.88
CA LEU A 50 -17.22 11.62 -7.87
C LEU A 50 -18.70 11.26 -7.93
N ILE A 51 -19.00 9.96 -8.00
CA ILE A 51 -20.38 9.45 -7.93
C ILE A 51 -20.97 9.74 -6.54
N GLY A 52 -20.17 9.51 -5.50
CA GLY A 52 -20.53 9.67 -4.10
C GLY A 52 -20.95 11.09 -3.73
N ILE A 53 -20.19 12.11 -4.12
CA ILE A 53 -20.50 13.52 -3.85
C ILE A 53 -21.76 13.94 -4.61
N THR A 54 -21.88 13.58 -5.88
CA THR A 54 -23.06 13.91 -6.71
C THR A 54 -24.33 13.33 -6.07
N LEU A 55 -24.31 12.06 -5.67
CA LEU A 55 -25.45 11.42 -5.01
C LEU A 55 -25.64 11.91 -3.57
N ALA A 56 -24.58 12.19 -2.82
CA ALA A 56 -24.67 12.67 -1.43
C ALA A 56 -25.33 14.05 -1.36
N LEU A 57 -25.01 14.97 -2.28
CA LEU A 57 -25.57 16.31 -2.30
C LEU A 57 -27.01 16.33 -2.82
N ALA A 58 -27.33 15.50 -3.82
CA ALA A 58 -28.67 15.45 -4.39
C ALA A 58 -29.63 14.58 -3.55
N HIS A 59 -29.22 13.36 -3.21
CA HIS A 59 -30.06 12.32 -2.60
C HIS A 59 -29.28 11.38 -1.66
N PRO A 60 -28.96 11.80 -0.41
CA PRO A 60 -28.14 11.02 0.52
C PRO A 60 -28.64 9.57 0.76
N GLN A 61 -29.96 9.37 0.83
CA GLN A 61 -30.54 8.03 1.02
C GLN A 61 -30.27 7.10 -0.17
N VAL A 62 -30.32 7.64 -1.40
CA VAL A 62 -30.05 6.89 -2.62
C VAL A 62 -28.59 6.41 -2.64
N LEU A 63 -27.64 7.23 -2.19
CA LEU A 63 -26.24 6.83 -2.07
C LEU A 63 -26.08 5.57 -1.21
N PHE A 64 -26.71 5.52 -0.03
CA PHE A 64 -26.62 4.37 0.86
C PHE A 64 -27.31 3.13 0.29
N ILE A 65 -28.45 3.29 -0.36
CA ILE A 65 -29.18 2.18 -1.02
C ILE A 65 -28.34 1.60 -2.16
N VAL A 66 -27.82 2.46 -3.05
CA VAL A 66 -26.96 2.03 -4.17
C VAL A 66 -25.72 1.32 -3.66
N THR A 67 -25.06 1.86 -2.64
CA THR A 67 -23.89 1.23 -2.00
C THR A 67 -24.24 -0.14 -1.42
N GLY A 68 -25.37 -0.25 -0.70
CA GLY A 68 -25.85 -1.51 -0.13
C GLY A 68 -26.15 -2.56 -1.20
N ILE A 69 -26.85 -2.18 -2.27
CA ILE A 69 -27.15 -3.07 -3.40
C ILE A 69 -25.85 -3.52 -4.08
N ALA A 70 -24.90 -2.61 -4.30
CA ALA A 70 -23.62 -2.94 -4.92
C ALA A 70 -22.83 -3.97 -4.10
N TYR A 71 -22.72 -3.80 -2.78
CA TYR A 71 -22.07 -4.78 -1.90
C TYR A 71 -22.84 -6.10 -1.81
N PHE A 72 -24.17 -6.07 -1.82
CA PHE A 72 -24.99 -7.28 -1.82
C PHE A 72 -24.80 -8.09 -3.11
N LEU A 73 -24.86 -7.43 -4.27
CA LEU A 73 -24.59 -8.05 -5.58
C LEU A 73 -23.17 -8.59 -5.66
N PHE A 74 -22.18 -7.84 -5.14
CA PHE A 74 -20.80 -8.31 -5.06
C PHE A 74 -20.68 -9.56 -4.17
N GLY A 75 -21.37 -9.60 -3.04
CA GLY A 75 -21.45 -10.77 -2.17
C GLY A 75 -22.06 -12.00 -2.87
N LEU A 76 -23.18 -11.82 -3.57
CA LEU A 76 -23.80 -12.88 -4.39
C LEU A 76 -22.85 -13.37 -5.48
N TRP A 77 -22.16 -12.45 -6.16
CA TRP A 77 -21.18 -12.78 -7.19
C TRP A 77 -20.02 -13.60 -6.61
N LEU A 78 -19.47 -13.22 -5.46
CA LEU A 78 -18.44 -14.01 -4.78
C LEU A 78 -18.95 -15.41 -4.40
N LEU A 79 -20.17 -15.52 -3.88
CA LEU A 79 -20.76 -16.82 -3.53
C LEU A 79 -20.99 -17.72 -4.76
N ALA A 80 -21.31 -17.13 -5.91
CA ALA A 80 -21.55 -17.86 -7.15
C ALA A 80 -20.26 -18.24 -7.90
N THR A 81 -19.21 -17.43 -7.80
CA THR A 81 -17.99 -17.57 -8.62
C THR A 81 -16.79 -18.15 -7.89
N LEU A 82 -16.72 -18.07 -6.56
CA LEU A 82 -15.72 -18.80 -5.80
C LEU A 82 -16.04 -20.30 -5.92
N GLU A 83 -15.48 -20.92 -6.95
CA GLU A 83 -15.53 -22.38 -7.13
C GLU A 83 -15.02 -23.02 -5.84
N ARG A 84 -15.88 -23.80 -5.20
CA ARG A 84 -15.47 -24.71 -4.12
C ARG A 84 -14.75 -25.89 -4.77
N LYS A 85 -13.54 -25.67 -5.30
CA LYS A 85 -12.71 -26.76 -5.82
C LYS A 85 -12.29 -27.63 -4.64
N GLY A 86 -12.66 -28.91 -4.72
CA GLY A 86 -12.38 -29.91 -3.70
C GLY A 86 -13.51 -30.09 -2.67
N ARG A 87 -13.63 -31.32 -2.14
CA ARG A 87 -14.36 -31.53 -0.88
C ARG A 87 -13.68 -30.65 0.16
N PHE A 88 -14.43 -29.84 0.91
CA PHE A 88 -13.95 -29.23 2.14
C PHE A 88 -13.50 -30.37 3.07
N GLN A 89 -12.23 -30.76 2.97
CA GLN A 89 -11.59 -31.54 4.01
C GLN A 89 -11.44 -30.56 5.15
N GLN A 90 -12.03 -30.90 6.31
CA GLN A 90 -11.69 -30.14 7.50
C GLN A 90 -10.17 -30.12 7.59
N PRO A 91 -9.53 -28.94 7.59
CA PRO A 91 -8.10 -28.88 7.82
C PRO A 91 -7.87 -29.58 9.15
N ASP A 92 -7.00 -30.58 9.16
CA ASP A 92 -6.64 -31.25 10.39
C ASP A 92 -6.18 -30.18 11.37
N ARG A 93 -6.96 -29.97 12.45
CA ARG A 93 -6.70 -28.92 13.42
C ARG A 93 -5.36 -29.13 14.11
N SER A 94 -4.81 -30.35 14.09
CA SER A 94 -3.46 -30.65 14.56
C SER A 94 -2.35 -30.17 13.62
N LEU A 95 -2.67 -29.96 12.34
CA LEU A 95 -1.76 -29.40 11.31
C LEU A 95 -1.93 -27.88 11.13
N LEU A 96 -3.02 -27.29 11.64
CA LEU A 96 -3.16 -25.84 11.66
C LEU A 96 -2.09 -25.27 12.59
N PRO A 97 -1.18 -24.42 12.07
CA PRO A 97 -0.16 -23.85 12.92
C PRO A 97 -0.84 -22.99 13.98
N ASN A 98 -0.55 -23.29 15.25
CA ASN A 98 -1.03 -22.50 16.38
C ASN A 98 -0.72 -21.02 16.11
N PHE A 99 -1.67 -20.11 16.30
CA PHE A 99 -1.47 -18.68 16.06
C PHE A 99 -0.15 -18.15 16.66
N SER A 100 0.19 -18.60 17.88
CA SER A 100 1.46 -18.27 18.54
C SER A 100 2.69 -18.85 17.82
N ALA A 101 2.59 -20.06 17.29
CA ALA A 101 3.65 -20.68 16.49
C ALA A 101 3.82 -19.96 15.14
N THR A 102 2.73 -19.61 14.46
CA THR A 102 2.76 -18.82 13.21
C THR A 102 3.38 -17.46 13.44
N LEU A 103 2.96 -16.75 14.50
CA LEU A 103 3.53 -15.45 14.85
C LEU A 103 5.02 -15.56 15.19
N ARG A 104 5.44 -16.65 15.86
CA ARG A 104 6.85 -16.93 16.16
C ARG A 104 7.67 -17.24 14.91
N VAL A 105 7.11 -17.94 13.93
CA VAL A 105 7.78 -18.19 12.65
C VAL A 105 7.97 -16.87 11.90
N ILE A 106 6.91 -16.07 11.81
CA ILE A 106 6.92 -14.77 11.13
C ILE A 106 7.88 -13.80 11.83
N SER A 107 7.90 -13.75 13.16
CA SER A 107 8.79 -12.85 13.90
C SER A 107 10.26 -13.24 13.83
N LYS A 108 10.57 -14.49 13.47
CA LYS A 108 11.93 -14.96 13.20
C LYS A 108 12.38 -14.76 11.75
N ASP A 109 11.46 -14.42 10.85
CA ASP A 109 11.80 -14.01 9.49
C ASP A 109 12.32 -12.58 9.50
N ASN A 110 13.63 -12.45 9.65
CA ASN A 110 14.32 -11.18 9.73
C ASN A 110 14.17 -10.31 8.48
N VAL A 111 14.01 -10.92 7.29
CA VAL A 111 13.80 -10.21 6.04
C VAL A 111 12.41 -9.60 6.05
N PHE A 112 11.39 -10.42 6.38
CA PHE A 112 10.02 -9.98 6.48
C PHE A 112 9.82 -8.90 7.55
N VAL A 113 10.42 -9.05 8.74
CA VAL A 113 10.31 -8.06 9.83
C VAL A 113 10.92 -6.71 9.43
N LYS A 114 12.09 -6.71 8.79
CA LYS A 114 12.71 -5.47 8.28
C LYS A 114 11.83 -4.79 7.23
N MET A 115 11.27 -5.57 6.31
CA MET A 115 10.32 -5.07 5.32
C MET A 115 9.04 -4.53 5.95
N MET A 116 8.47 -5.21 6.95
CA MET A 116 7.31 -4.72 7.68
C MET A 116 7.57 -3.38 8.35
N LEU A 117 8.71 -3.22 9.01
CA LEU A 117 9.09 -1.94 9.63
C LEU A 117 9.25 -0.85 8.57
N ALA A 118 9.92 -1.14 7.46
CA ALA A 118 10.07 -0.19 6.36
C ALA A 118 8.70 0.19 5.74
N ASN A 119 7.81 -0.78 5.55
CA ASN A 119 6.47 -0.54 5.02
C ASN A 119 5.58 0.22 6.00
N PHE A 120 5.79 0.06 7.31
CA PHE A 120 5.13 0.86 8.33
C PHE A 120 5.54 2.32 8.20
N LEU A 121 6.85 2.59 8.04
CA LEU A 121 7.35 3.95 7.79
C LEU A 121 6.82 4.51 6.46
N MET A 122 6.78 3.69 5.41
CA MET A 122 6.24 4.10 4.12
C MET A 122 4.76 4.48 4.22
N MET A 123 3.94 3.69 4.93
CA MET A 123 2.53 4.01 5.16
C MET A 123 2.36 5.24 6.06
N PHE A 124 3.26 5.48 7.01
CA PHE A 124 3.26 6.71 7.78
C PHE A 124 3.52 7.94 6.89
N VAL A 125 4.57 7.91 6.07
CA VAL A 125 4.90 8.98 5.11
C VAL A 125 3.74 9.21 4.14
N TYR A 126 3.19 8.13 3.58
CA TYR A 126 2.06 8.20 2.67
C TYR A 126 0.79 8.75 3.36
N GLY A 127 0.55 8.38 4.62
CA GLY A 127 -0.55 8.94 5.41
C GLY A 127 -0.46 10.45 5.61
N GLN A 128 0.75 11.04 5.61
CA GLN A 128 0.91 12.50 5.65
C GLN A 128 0.43 13.17 4.36
N VAL A 129 0.54 12.50 3.22
CA VAL A 129 0.06 13.01 1.93
C VAL A 129 -1.46 13.10 1.92
N GLU A 130 -2.16 12.11 2.49
CA GLU A 130 -3.63 12.12 2.53
C GLU A 130 -4.21 13.00 3.63
N SER A 131 -3.45 13.30 4.70
CA SER A 131 -3.95 14.05 5.86
C SER A 131 -3.31 15.42 6.02
N SER A 132 -2.03 15.45 6.35
CA SER A 132 -1.30 16.65 6.73
C SER A 132 -1.01 17.59 5.57
N LEU A 133 -0.77 17.07 4.36
CA LEU A 133 -0.52 17.90 3.18
C LEU A 133 -1.73 18.80 2.84
N PRO A 134 -2.97 18.28 2.74
CA PRO A 134 -4.17 19.12 2.66
C PRO A 134 -4.28 20.13 3.80
N GLN A 135 -3.95 19.73 5.03
CA GLN A 135 -3.99 20.62 6.19
C GLN A 135 -3.01 21.80 6.07
N VAL A 136 -1.78 21.56 5.57
CA VAL A 136 -0.79 22.62 5.30
C VAL A 136 -1.32 23.61 4.28
N ILE A 137 -1.88 23.12 3.17
CA ILE A 137 -2.39 23.96 2.08
C ILE A 137 -3.61 24.78 2.51
N VAL A 138 -4.51 24.21 3.32
CA VAL A 138 -5.68 24.94 3.81
C VAL A 138 -5.28 26.00 4.84
N ARG A 139 -4.24 25.74 5.65
CA ARG A 139 -3.76 26.68 6.69
C ARG A 139 -2.89 27.81 6.13
N SER A 140 -2.34 27.71 4.91
CA SER A 140 -1.52 28.77 4.30
C SER A 140 -2.32 30.01 3.89
N GLY A 141 -3.65 29.93 3.84
CA GLY A 141 -4.52 31.07 3.53
C GLY A 141 -4.60 31.42 2.04
N ILE A 142 -4.14 30.53 1.15
CA ILE A 142 -4.33 30.69 -0.29
C ILE A 142 -5.82 30.63 -0.62
N ALA A 143 -6.32 31.59 -1.40
CA ALA A 143 -7.74 31.67 -1.78
C ALA A 143 -8.27 30.38 -2.43
N ASP A 144 -7.44 29.73 -3.25
CA ASP A 144 -7.81 28.52 -4.02
C ASP A 144 -7.31 27.20 -3.39
N ALA A 145 -7.09 27.17 -2.07
CA ALA A 145 -6.58 26.00 -1.37
C ALA A 145 -7.37 24.70 -1.66
N ALA A 146 -8.70 24.78 -1.72
CA ALA A 146 -9.56 23.65 -2.05
C ALA A 146 -9.33 23.12 -3.47
N GLN A 147 -9.11 24.01 -4.45
CA GLN A 147 -8.81 23.64 -5.82
C GLN A 147 -7.42 23.00 -5.92
N LEU A 148 -6.44 23.50 -5.18
CA LEU A 148 -5.11 22.90 -5.11
C LEU A 148 -5.16 21.48 -4.54
N VAL A 149 -5.86 21.27 -3.42
CA VAL A 149 -6.04 19.94 -2.82
C VAL A 149 -6.75 18.98 -3.79
N ALA A 150 -7.82 19.43 -4.44
CA ALA A 150 -8.52 18.62 -5.45
C ALA A 150 -7.60 18.27 -6.63
N GLY A 151 -6.76 19.21 -7.06
CA GLY A 151 -5.75 19.01 -8.10
C GLY A 151 -4.69 17.98 -7.70
N LEU A 152 -4.26 17.93 -6.44
CA LEU A 152 -3.31 16.92 -5.95
C LEU A 152 -3.90 15.51 -6.01
N VAL A 153 -5.16 15.35 -5.58
CA VAL A 153 -5.88 14.07 -5.67
C VAL A 153 -6.01 13.64 -7.14
N LEU A 154 -6.31 14.58 -8.03
CA LEU A 154 -6.41 14.33 -9.47
C LEU A 154 -5.06 13.91 -10.06
N VAL A 155 -3.97 14.62 -9.74
CA VAL A 155 -2.62 14.28 -10.20
C VAL A 155 -2.23 12.89 -9.73
N ASN A 156 -2.47 12.56 -8.46
CA ASN A 156 -2.18 11.23 -7.93
C ASN A 156 -2.94 10.14 -8.69
N THR A 157 -4.26 10.31 -8.81
CA THR A 157 -5.14 9.40 -9.55
C THR A 157 -4.69 9.20 -11.00
N MET A 158 -4.48 10.30 -11.73
CA MET A 158 -4.10 10.26 -13.14
C MET A 158 -2.73 9.62 -13.32
N THR A 159 -1.81 9.84 -12.40
CA THR A 159 -0.49 9.19 -12.43
C THR A 159 -0.65 7.68 -12.35
N ILE A 160 -1.47 7.17 -11.44
CA ILE A 160 -1.70 5.74 -11.30
C ILE A 160 -2.38 5.18 -12.55
N ILE A 161 -3.44 5.82 -13.04
CA ILE A 161 -4.18 5.34 -14.22
C ILE A 161 -3.29 5.29 -15.46
N LEU A 162 -2.47 6.32 -15.68
CA LEU A 162 -1.65 6.43 -16.88
C LEU A 162 -0.36 5.62 -16.79
N PHE A 163 0.28 5.55 -15.63
CA PHE A 163 1.64 5.03 -15.50
C PHE A 163 1.74 3.65 -14.85
N GLN A 164 0.67 3.06 -14.30
CA GLN A 164 0.74 1.75 -13.65
C GLN A 164 1.34 0.67 -14.56
N PHE A 165 0.73 0.43 -15.72
CA PHE A 165 1.17 -0.63 -16.64
C PHE A 165 2.45 -0.27 -17.41
N PRO A 166 2.64 0.98 -17.89
CA PRO A 166 3.92 1.37 -18.47
C PRO A 166 5.09 1.16 -17.51
N THR A 167 4.94 1.54 -16.24
CA THR A 167 5.98 1.39 -15.22
C THR A 167 6.22 -0.07 -14.88
N LEU A 168 5.16 -0.88 -14.76
CA LEU A 168 5.27 -2.33 -14.58
C LEU A 168 6.09 -2.98 -15.71
N LYS A 169 5.80 -2.62 -16.97
CA LYS A 169 6.51 -3.15 -18.13
C LYS A 169 7.96 -2.68 -18.18
N LEU A 170 8.20 -1.39 -17.92
CA LEU A 170 9.53 -0.79 -17.93
C LEU A 170 10.46 -1.43 -16.88
N LEU A 171 9.91 -1.78 -15.72
CA LEU A 171 10.68 -2.32 -14.60
C LEU A 171 10.69 -3.86 -14.56
N GLU A 172 10.12 -4.57 -15.54
CA GLU A 172 9.91 -6.03 -15.47
C GLU A 172 11.21 -6.84 -15.26
N SER A 173 12.35 -6.33 -15.72
CA SER A 173 13.67 -6.94 -15.57
C SER A 173 14.41 -6.50 -14.30
N VAL A 174 13.92 -5.48 -13.60
CA VAL A 174 14.56 -4.93 -12.40
C VAL A 174 14.20 -5.81 -11.19
N PRO A 175 15.14 -6.13 -10.27
CA PRO A 175 14.83 -6.89 -9.05
C PRO A 175 13.83 -6.16 -8.13
N LEU A 176 12.94 -6.90 -7.45
CA LEU A 176 11.87 -6.32 -6.63
C LEU A 176 12.40 -5.37 -5.53
N PHE A 177 13.47 -5.74 -4.82
CA PHE A 177 14.07 -4.86 -3.80
C PHE A 177 14.56 -3.54 -4.37
N THR A 178 15.10 -3.56 -5.59
CA THR A 178 15.54 -2.35 -6.29
C THR A 178 14.35 -1.51 -6.74
N ARG A 179 13.27 -2.13 -7.23
CA ARG A 179 12.03 -1.42 -7.56
C ARG A 179 11.45 -0.72 -6.34
N THR A 180 11.31 -1.41 -5.21
CA THR A 180 10.78 -0.78 -3.99
C THR A 180 11.66 0.39 -3.55
N ARG A 181 12.99 0.22 -3.53
CA ARG A 181 13.91 1.32 -3.18
C ARG A 181 13.84 2.51 -4.15
N LEU A 182 13.64 2.26 -5.45
CA LEU A 182 13.40 3.31 -6.43
C LEU A 182 12.11 4.09 -6.10
N GLY A 183 11.03 3.38 -5.78
CA GLY A 183 9.78 4.00 -5.34
C GLY A 183 9.96 4.84 -4.07
N MET A 184 10.67 4.30 -3.07
CA MET A 184 11.01 5.01 -1.83
C MET A 184 11.87 6.25 -2.07
N ALA A 185 12.82 6.19 -3.01
CA ALA A 185 13.65 7.33 -3.39
C ALA A 185 12.82 8.45 -4.02
N LEU A 186 11.87 8.10 -4.91
CA LEU A 186 10.94 9.07 -5.50
C LEU A 186 10.04 9.70 -4.43
N MET A 187 9.52 8.91 -3.50
CA MET A 187 8.74 9.45 -2.37
C MET A 187 9.57 10.41 -1.51
N GLY A 188 10.85 10.10 -1.26
CA GLY A 188 11.79 11.01 -0.59
C GLY A 188 12.04 12.29 -1.38
N LEU A 189 12.32 12.18 -2.68
CA LEU A 189 12.50 13.35 -3.55
C LEU A 189 11.27 14.26 -3.57
N ALA A 190 10.07 13.69 -3.54
CA ALA A 190 8.85 14.46 -3.43
C ALA A 190 8.77 15.27 -2.11
N GLN A 191 9.28 14.74 -1.00
CA GLN A 191 9.35 15.51 0.26
C GLN A 191 10.23 16.76 0.12
N VAL A 192 11.35 16.64 -0.59
CA VAL A 192 12.20 17.79 -0.94
C VAL A 192 11.42 18.78 -1.80
N GLY A 193 10.66 18.28 -2.79
CA GLY A 193 9.76 19.10 -3.60
C GLY A 193 8.75 19.89 -2.76
N PHE A 194 8.02 19.23 -1.87
CA PHE A 194 7.05 19.88 -0.98
C PHE A 194 7.70 20.88 -0.02
N MET A 195 8.90 20.57 0.48
CA MET A 195 9.65 21.43 1.39
C MET A 195 10.02 22.77 0.75
N PHE A 196 10.48 22.75 -0.51
CA PHE A 196 10.98 23.95 -1.19
C PHE A 196 9.97 24.63 -2.12
N THR A 197 8.79 24.04 -2.31
CA THR A 197 7.75 24.65 -3.14
C THR A 197 7.11 25.83 -2.40
N PRO A 198 7.13 27.06 -2.98
CA PRO A 198 6.39 28.18 -2.41
C PRO A 198 4.89 27.92 -2.38
N GLU A 199 4.23 28.38 -1.33
CA GLU A 199 2.78 28.22 -1.14
C GLU A 199 1.99 28.72 -2.36
N ALA A 200 2.33 29.89 -2.89
CA ALA A 200 1.68 30.50 -4.05
C ALA A 200 2.06 29.89 -5.42
N PHE A 201 2.75 28.74 -5.47
CA PHE A 201 3.17 28.09 -6.71
C PHE A 201 2.52 26.69 -6.90
N PRO A 202 1.24 26.62 -7.33
CA PRO A 202 0.49 25.37 -7.50
C PRO A 202 1.20 24.30 -8.34
N LEU A 203 1.90 24.71 -9.40
CA LEU A 203 2.59 23.78 -10.29
C LEU A 203 3.69 23.00 -9.56
N GLY A 204 4.39 23.62 -8.60
CA GLY A 204 5.40 22.93 -7.79
C GLY A 204 4.79 21.82 -6.93
N TRP A 205 3.62 22.07 -6.34
CA TRP A 205 2.89 21.08 -5.54
C TRP A 205 2.43 19.91 -6.41
N TYR A 206 1.91 20.18 -7.61
CA TYR A 206 1.52 19.15 -8.57
C TYR A 206 2.72 18.32 -9.05
N LEU A 207 3.86 18.94 -9.31
CA LEU A 207 5.08 18.23 -9.70
C LEU A 207 5.61 17.34 -8.57
N ALA A 208 5.66 17.84 -7.33
CA ALA A 208 6.05 17.05 -6.17
C ALA A 208 5.09 15.87 -5.94
N CYS A 209 3.79 16.11 -6.08
CA CYS A 209 2.77 15.06 -5.99
C CYS A 209 2.91 14.01 -7.09
N PHE A 210 3.15 14.42 -8.34
CA PHE A 210 3.43 13.51 -9.45
C PHE A 210 4.63 12.61 -9.15
N VAL A 211 5.74 13.18 -8.66
CA VAL A 211 6.95 12.41 -8.27
C VAL A 211 6.62 11.40 -7.16
N LEU A 212 5.85 11.82 -6.15
CA LEU A 212 5.40 10.93 -5.08
C LEU A 212 4.56 9.77 -5.62
N SER A 213 3.60 10.08 -6.50
CA SER A 213 2.71 9.09 -7.12
C SER A 213 3.43 8.13 -8.03
N MET A 214 4.47 8.56 -8.74
CA MET A 214 5.36 7.64 -9.45
C MET A 214 6.07 6.69 -8.50
N GLY A 215 6.48 7.18 -7.31
CA GLY A 215 7.02 6.33 -6.26
C GLY A 215 6.02 5.30 -5.74
N GLU A 216 4.78 5.73 -5.54
CA GLU A 216 3.65 4.90 -5.11
C GLU A 216 3.32 3.79 -6.12
N VAL A 217 3.18 4.14 -7.41
CA VAL A 217 2.93 3.21 -8.53
C VAL A 217 3.94 2.07 -8.58
N ILE A 218 5.19 2.35 -8.22
CA ILE A 218 6.25 1.35 -8.15
C ILE A 218 6.16 0.55 -6.84
N ALA A 219 6.16 1.23 -5.70
CA ALA A 219 6.35 0.59 -4.40
C ALA A 219 5.15 -0.27 -3.99
N PHE A 220 3.93 0.25 -4.07
CA PHE A 220 2.75 -0.37 -3.44
C PHE A 220 2.38 -1.74 -4.04
N PRO A 221 2.32 -1.92 -5.37
CA PRO A 221 2.15 -3.25 -5.95
C PRO A 221 3.32 -4.17 -5.60
N THR A 222 4.55 -3.66 -5.71
CA THR A 222 5.78 -4.43 -5.45
C THR A 222 5.82 -4.99 -4.02
N LEU A 223 5.31 -4.26 -3.02
CA LEU A 223 5.18 -4.75 -1.65
C LEU A 223 4.36 -6.05 -1.59
N ASN A 224 3.21 -6.08 -2.26
CA ASN A 224 2.35 -7.25 -2.25
C ASN A 224 3.01 -8.44 -2.94
N VAL A 225 3.74 -8.19 -4.03
CA VAL A 225 4.49 -9.22 -4.77
C VAL A 225 5.62 -9.79 -3.92
N GLN A 226 6.35 -8.93 -3.19
CA GLN A 226 7.42 -9.40 -2.30
C GLN A 226 6.88 -10.25 -1.16
N ILE A 227 5.75 -9.85 -0.55
CA ILE A 227 5.08 -10.65 0.49
C ILE A 227 4.65 -12.00 -0.06
N ASP A 228 4.07 -12.04 -1.27
CA ASP A 228 3.67 -13.30 -1.93
C ASP A 228 4.87 -14.23 -2.17
N ARG A 229 6.01 -13.68 -2.65
CA ARG A 229 7.22 -14.46 -2.92
C ARG A 229 7.95 -14.93 -1.65
N LEU A 230 7.87 -14.16 -0.57
CA LEU A 230 8.46 -14.55 0.72
C LEU A 230 7.62 -15.61 1.44
N ALA A 231 6.30 -15.56 1.30
CA ALA A 231 5.42 -16.39 2.08
C ALA A 231 5.43 -17.87 1.60
N PRO A 232 5.70 -18.83 2.49
CA PRO A 232 5.47 -20.24 2.20
C PRO A 232 4.01 -20.48 1.81
N ALA A 233 3.75 -21.36 0.84
CA ALA A 233 2.40 -21.58 0.30
C ALA A 233 1.33 -21.82 1.38
N HIS A 234 1.65 -22.60 2.43
CA HIS A 234 0.74 -22.90 3.53
C HIS A 234 0.59 -21.78 4.57
N LEU A 235 1.36 -20.70 4.48
CA LEU A 235 1.35 -19.54 5.40
C LEU A 235 1.03 -18.20 4.70
N ARG A 236 0.75 -18.19 3.39
CA ARG A 236 0.46 -16.96 2.62
C ARG A 236 -0.58 -16.05 3.27
N GLY A 237 -1.70 -16.62 3.68
CA GLY A 237 -2.75 -15.87 4.39
C GLY A 237 -2.23 -15.22 5.68
N SER A 238 -1.36 -15.91 6.43
CA SER A 238 -0.77 -15.38 7.66
C SER A 238 0.27 -14.29 7.40
N TYR A 239 1.07 -14.40 6.33
CA TYR A 239 2.01 -13.35 5.93
C TYR A 239 1.28 -12.08 5.48
N PHE A 240 0.25 -12.20 4.63
CA PHE A 240 -0.58 -11.05 4.25
C PHE A 240 -1.36 -10.46 5.44
N GLY A 241 -1.83 -11.31 6.37
CA GLY A 241 -2.46 -10.88 7.61
C GLY A 241 -1.50 -10.11 8.53
N ALA A 242 -0.27 -10.61 8.72
CA ALA A 242 0.76 -9.92 9.48
C ALA A 242 1.18 -8.62 8.80
N ALA A 243 1.34 -8.62 7.47
CA ALA A 243 1.67 -7.44 6.69
C ALA A 243 0.61 -6.32 6.87
N ALA A 244 -0.66 -6.65 7.11
CA ALA A 244 -1.68 -5.62 7.40
C ALA A 244 -1.31 -4.72 8.59
N LEU A 245 -0.44 -5.16 9.52
CA LEU A 245 0.02 -4.35 10.64
C LEU A 245 0.82 -3.11 10.21
N TYR A 246 1.46 -3.11 9.04
CA TYR A 246 2.15 -1.90 8.57
C TYR A 246 1.16 -0.73 8.34
N SER A 247 -0.14 -1.02 8.15
CA SER A 247 -1.19 0.02 7.98
C SER A 247 -1.38 0.89 9.22
N LEU A 248 -0.88 0.45 10.39
CA LEU A 248 -0.83 1.28 11.59
C LEU A 248 -0.02 2.56 11.38
N GLY A 249 0.97 2.55 10.47
CA GLY A 249 1.73 3.75 10.12
C GLY A 249 0.81 4.82 9.53
N PHE A 250 -0.06 4.41 8.60
CA PHE A 250 -1.07 5.30 8.01
C PHE A 250 -2.08 5.80 9.05
N ALA A 251 -2.52 4.93 9.97
CA ALA A 251 -3.47 5.31 11.02
C ALA A 251 -2.90 6.34 12.02
N ILE A 252 -1.62 6.28 12.33
CA ILE A 252 -0.95 7.20 13.26
C ILE A 252 -0.57 8.52 12.59
N ALA A 253 -0.41 8.52 11.26
CA ALA A 253 0.08 9.67 10.50
C ALA A 253 -0.69 10.98 10.76
N PRO A 254 -2.03 11.05 10.70
CA PRO A 254 -2.75 12.31 10.91
C PRO A 254 -2.54 12.91 12.30
N LEU A 255 -2.44 12.05 13.33
CA LEU A 255 -2.20 12.49 14.70
C LEU A 255 -0.81 13.09 14.85
N ALA A 256 0.21 12.37 14.40
CA ALA A 256 1.60 12.83 14.47
C ALA A 256 1.82 14.07 13.60
N GLY A 257 1.30 14.08 12.38
CA GLY A 257 1.42 15.18 11.44
C GLY A 257 0.70 16.43 11.91
N GLY A 258 -0.51 16.29 12.45
CA GLY A 258 -1.26 17.38 13.07
C GLY A 258 -0.50 18.01 14.24
N MET A 259 0.06 17.20 15.15
CA MET A 259 0.90 17.70 16.26
C MET A 259 2.16 18.41 15.75
N MET A 260 2.83 17.86 14.73
CA MET A 260 4.02 18.49 14.16
C MET A 260 3.69 19.84 13.51
N ILE A 261 2.60 19.94 12.77
CA ILE A 261 2.17 21.21 12.17
C ILE A 261 1.78 22.22 13.24
N GLU A 262 1.13 21.79 14.32
CA GLU A 262 0.66 22.66 15.40
C GLU A 262 1.81 23.22 16.26
N TYR A 263 2.76 22.36 16.68
CA TYR A 263 3.84 22.75 17.59
C TYR A 263 5.14 23.16 16.88
N LEU A 264 5.31 22.76 15.62
CA LEU A 264 6.49 23.08 14.80
C LEU A 264 6.04 23.83 13.55
N ASN A 265 6.17 23.22 12.36
CA ASN A 265 5.66 23.72 11.08
C ASN A 265 5.73 22.61 10.00
N ALA A 266 5.26 22.92 8.79
CA ALA A 266 5.28 22.00 7.65
C ALA A 266 6.69 21.55 7.23
N GLN A 267 7.70 22.41 7.37
CA GLN A 267 9.09 22.09 6.98
C GLN A 267 9.65 20.94 7.84
N TRP A 268 9.37 20.94 9.14
CA TRP A 268 9.75 19.83 10.03
C TRP A 268 9.06 18.52 9.66
N LEU A 269 7.80 18.59 9.23
CA LEU A 269 7.05 17.42 8.78
C LEU A 269 7.68 16.82 7.51
N TYR A 270 7.94 17.63 6.49
CA TYR A 270 8.57 17.16 5.25
C TYR A 270 9.99 16.66 5.49
N GLY A 271 10.75 17.30 6.39
CA GLY A 271 12.09 16.87 6.79
C GLY A 271 12.09 15.52 7.49
N LEU A 272 11.15 15.30 8.41
CA LEU A 272 10.95 14.00 9.04
C LEU A 272 10.61 12.95 7.98
N CYS A 273 9.64 13.22 7.11
CA CYS A 273 9.23 12.28 6.07
C CYS A 273 10.40 11.93 5.13
N PHE A 274 11.24 12.90 4.76
CA PHE A 274 12.44 12.66 3.98
C PHE A 274 13.43 11.71 4.70
N VAL A 275 13.71 11.97 5.98
CA VAL A 275 14.59 11.09 6.79
C VAL A 275 13.98 9.69 6.92
N LEU A 276 12.67 9.58 7.10
CA LEU A 276 11.99 8.29 7.13
C LEU A 276 12.08 7.55 5.78
N CYS A 277 12.02 8.27 4.66
CA CYS A 277 12.28 7.69 3.33
C CYS A 277 13.69 7.09 3.23
N LEU A 278 14.70 7.78 3.75
CA LEU A 278 16.08 7.25 3.80
C LEU A 278 16.18 6.03 4.73
N ALA A 279 15.51 6.07 5.89
CA ALA A 279 15.49 4.97 6.83
C ALA A 279 14.84 3.71 6.24
N MET A 280 13.69 3.84 5.56
CA MET A 280 13.03 2.70 4.90
C MET A 280 13.87 2.13 3.75
N MET A 281 14.58 2.97 2.99
CA MET A 281 15.54 2.50 1.97
C MET A 281 16.70 1.72 2.60
N GLY A 282 17.22 2.18 3.73
CA GLY A 282 18.25 1.48 4.50
C GLY A 282 17.77 0.12 4.99
N LEU A 283 16.56 0.04 5.55
CA LEU A 283 15.94 -1.21 5.99
C LEU A 283 15.76 -2.19 4.83
N TYR A 284 15.30 -1.72 3.66
CA TYR A 284 15.17 -2.55 2.46
C TYR A 284 16.52 -3.05 1.93
N TYR A 285 17.56 -2.23 2.00
CA TYR A 285 18.91 -2.64 1.64
C TYR A 285 19.45 -3.73 2.58
N LEU A 286 19.23 -3.57 3.89
CA LEU A 286 19.62 -4.59 4.87
C LEU A 286 18.85 -5.90 4.68
N ALA A 287 17.54 -5.82 4.41
CA ALA A 287 16.71 -6.98 4.10
C ALA A 287 17.20 -7.72 2.84
N GLN A 288 17.53 -6.97 1.78
CA GLN A 288 18.09 -7.54 0.54
C GLN A 288 19.41 -8.28 0.81
N ARG A 289 20.35 -7.66 1.53
CA ARG A 289 21.64 -8.29 1.83
C ARG A 289 21.50 -9.58 2.62
N GLU A 290 20.60 -9.60 3.59
CA GLU A 290 20.37 -10.80 4.40
C GLU A 290 19.76 -11.93 3.57
N GLN A 291 18.83 -11.62 2.68
CA GLN A 291 18.28 -12.60 1.75
C GLN A 291 19.37 -13.17 0.82
N GLU A 292 20.20 -12.31 0.24
CA GLU A 292 21.31 -12.73 -0.65
C GLU A 292 22.35 -13.59 0.09
N MET A 293 22.68 -13.27 1.35
CA MET A 293 23.59 -14.10 2.15
C MET A 293 22.97 -15.46 2.47
N GLY A 294 21.70 -15.50 2.89
CA GLY A 294 21.01 -16.75 3.17
C GLY A 294 20.89 -17.66 1.93
N GLU A 295 20.76 -17.08 0.74
CA GLU A 295 20.72 -17.82 -0.52
C GLU A 295 22.10 -18.42 -0.87
N LYS A 296 23.18 -17.66 -0.69
CA LYS A 296 24.56 -18.13 -0.89
C LYS A 296 24.93 -19.26 0.07
N GLU A 297 24.56 -19.15 1.34
CA GLU A 297 24.82 -20.21 2.33
C GLU A 297 24.10 -21.51 1.98
N ARG A 298 22.85 -21.43 1.49
CA ARG A 298 22.10 -22.61 1.02
C ARG A 298 22.76 -23.26 -0.19
N LEU A 299 23.20 -22.47 -1.16
CA LEU A 299 23.90 -22.96 -2.35
C LEU A 299 25.24 -23.64 -1.99
N SER A 300 26.03 -23.05 -1.08
CA SER A 300 27.29 -23.64 -0.60
C SER A 300 27.07 -25.01 0.04
N ARG A 301 26.06 -25.15 0.92
CA ARG A 301 25.73 -26.44 1.55
C ARG A 301 25.23 -27.48 0.54
N ALA A 302 24.54 -27.05 -0.52
CA ALA A 302 24.06 -27.95 -1.56
C ALA A 302 25.17 -28.42 -2.51
N THR A 303 26.31 -27.72 -2.57
CA THR A 303 27.49 -28.13 -3.35
C THR A 303 28.46 -29.00 -2.55
N GLU A 304 28.34 -29.02 -1.21
CA GLU A 304 29.13 -29.85 -0.30
C GLU A 304 28.55 -31.26 -0.06
N CYS A 305 27.30 -31.52 -0.45
CA CYS A 305 26.62 -32.83 -0.41
C CYS A 305 26.63 -33.51 -1.78
#